data_AF-R9J0Q2-F1
#
_entry.id   AF-R9J0Q2-F1
#
_cell.length_a   1.000
_cell.length_b   1.000
_cell.length_c   1.000
_cell.angle_alpha   90.00
_cell.angle_beta   90.00
_cell.angle_gamma   90.00
#
_symmetry.space_group_name_H-M   'P 1'
#
loop_
_entity.id
_entity.type
_entity.pdbx_description
1 polymer ?
#
loop_
_entity_poly.entity_id
_entity_poly.type
_entity_poly.pdbx_seq_one_letter_code
_entity_poly.pdbx_strand_id
1 'polypeptide(L)'
;QELRFVLVEMNGVQGILASTSLELDPLSIIRLYSYRFRIECTFRELKQQIGAFCYHFWSKYMPKLSYYQKKGEPTPMERVEGEKPRQKVLEAVRAIEMHMALSCIAMGILQSLSICFIGKVSSSQIRYQRTPSQGRVSEATLMYYFRKHFFRLLAQKPELYITRIIQRLQEKSEEQWDFLAS
;
A
#
# COMPACT_ATOMS: atom_id res chain seq x y z
N GLN A 1 27.16 -23.82 6.43
CA GLN A 1 27.11 -22.88 5.28
C GLN A 1 28.09 -21.77 5.57
N GLU A 2 29.03 -21.51 4.66
CA GLU A 2 30.00 -20.43 4.82
C GLU A 2 29.33 -19.07 4.59
N LEU A 3 29.78 -18.06 5.33
CA LEU A 3 29.25 -16.69 5.27
C LEU A 3 30.42 -15.70 5.21
N ARG A 4 30.26 -14.66 4.38
CA ARG A 4 31.17 -13.52 4.35
C ARG A 4 30.62 -12.43 5.26
N PHE A 5 31.43 -12.02 6.24
CA PHE A 5 31.12 -10.91 7.14
C PHE A 5 31.80 -9.64 6.66
N VAL A 6 31.08 -8.52 6.75
CA VAL A 6 31.59 -7.17 6.46
C VAL A 6 31.29 -6.30 7.67
N LEU A 7 32.35 -5.81 8.31
CA LEU A 7 32.25 -4.79 9.35
C LEU A 7 32.16 -3.42 8.68
N VAL A 8 31.15 -2.64 9.05
CA VAL A 8 30.91 -1.30 8.55
C VAL A 8 30.97 -0.34 9.73
N GLU A 9 31.72 0.75 9.59
CA GLU A 9 31.75 1.82 10.57
C GLU A 9 31.31 3.13 9.91
N MET A 10 30.33 3.81 10.52
CA MET A 10 29.82 5.09 10.04
C MET A 10 29.60 6.02 11.23
N ASN A 11 30.33 7.14 11.27
CA ASN A 11 30.26 8.14 12.34
C ASN A 11 30.41 7.53 13.76
N GLY A 12 31.33 6.56 13.92
CA GLY A 12 31.55 5.85 15.19
C GLY A 12 30.53 4.76 15.52
N VAL A 13 29.53 4.53 14.67
CA VAL A 13 28.58 3.41 14.82
C VAL A 13 29.06 2.24 13.97
N GLN A 14 29.25 1.09 14.62
CA GLN A 14 29.65 -0.15 13.96
C GLN A 14 28.44 -1.05 13.68
N GLY A 15 28.43 -1.68 12.52
CA GLY A 15 27.43 -2.66 12.11
C GLY A 15 28.07 -3.80 11.34
N ILE A 16 27.48 -5.00 11.43
CA ILE A 16 27.97 -6.19 10.74
C ILE A 16 26.93 -6.60 9.71
N LEU A 17 27.37 -6.76 8.46
CA LEU A 17 26.60 -7.35 7.38
C LEU A 17 27.12 -8.76 7.11
N ALA A 18 26.21 -9.68 6.80
CA ALA A 18 26.54 -11.04 6.41
C ALA A 18 25.96 -11.35 5.03
N SER A 19 26.75 -12.01 4.19
CA SER A 19 26.35 -12.45 2.84
C SER A 19 26.60 -13.95 2.70
N THR A 20 25.65 -14.64 2.07
CA THR A 20 25.80 -16.04 1.65
C THR A 20 26.63 -16.17 0.37
N SER A 21 26.74 -15.11 -0.43
CA SER A 21 27.66 -15.07 -1.56
C SER A 21 29.03 -14.59 -1.10
N LEU A 22 30.05 -15.42 -1.32
CA LEU A 22 31.44 -15.14 -0.98
C LEU A 22 32.13 -14.27 -2.07
N GLU A 23 31.60 -14.29 -3.30
CA GLU A 23 32.15 -13.58 -4.45
C GLU A 23 31.89 -12.06 -4.41
N LEU A 24 30.80 -11.64 -3.75
CA LEU A 24 30.43 -10.23 -3.66
C LEU A 24 31.49 -9.43 -2.91
N ASP A 25 31.95 -8.35 -3.52
CA ASP A 25 32.85 -7.42 -2.86
C ASP A 25 32.15 -6.72 -1.68
N PRO A 26 32.90 -6.28 -0.65
CA PRO A 26 32.31 -5.66 0.54
C PRO A 26 31.48 -4.41 0.24
N LEU A 27 31.88 -3.59 -0.75
CA LEU A 27 31.14 -2.37 -1.10
C LEU A 27 29.81 -2.71 -1.77
N SER A 28 29.76 -3.76 -2.61
CA SER A 28 28.51 -4.27 -3.16
C SER A 28 27.58 -4.81 -2.09
N ILE A 29 28.10 -5.50 -1.07
CA ILE A 29 27.29 -5.97 0.08
C ILE A 29 26.64 -4.77 0.79
N ILE A 30 27.42 -3.73 1.08
CA ILE A 30 26.90 -2.49 1.69
C ILE A 30 25.86 -1.82 0.81
N ARG A 31 26.13 -1.71 -0.50
CA ARG A 31 25.21 -1.10 -1.47
C ARG A 31 23.91 -1.87 -1.58
N LEU A 32 23.96 -3.20 -1.66
CA LEU A 32 22.78 -4.06 -1.71
C LEU A 32 21.96 -3.92 -0.42
N TYR A 33 22.62 -3.92 0.73
CA TYR A 33 21.95 -3.70 2.01
C TYR A 33 21.29 -2.32 2.09
N SER A 34 21.91 -1.28 1.52
CA SER A 34 21.32 0.07 1.46
C SER A 34 19.95 0.09 0.75
N TYR A 35 19.74 -0.78 -0.24
CA TYR A 35 18.46 -0.89 -0.94
C TYR A 35 17.34 -1.46 -0.06
N ARG A 36 17.64 -2.10 1.08
CA ARG A 36 16.63 -2.55 2.05
C ARG A 36 15.75 -1.39 2.53
N PHE A 37 16.32 -0.18 2.64
CA PHE A 37 15.57 1.00 3.04
C PHE A 37 14.43 1.36 2.07
N ARG A 38 14.51 0.92 0.80
CA ARG A 38 13.42 1.10 -0.18
C ARG A 38 12.11 0.49 0.29
N ILE A 39 12.15 -0.63 1.02
CA ILE A 39 10.95 -1.26 1.57
C ILE A 39 10.27 -0.33 2.59
N GLU A 40 11.05 0.34 3.45
CA GLU A 40 10.52 1.30 4.43
C GLU A 40 9.87 2.52 3.76
N CYS A 41 10.47 3.01 2.65
CA CYS A 41 9.85 4.02 1.80
C CYS A 41 8.53 3.51 1.19
N THR A 42 8.50 2.30 0.63
CA THR A 42 7.29 1.71 0.06
C THR A 42 6.18 1.56 1.10
N PHE A 43 6.51 1.11 2.32
CA PHE A 43 5.54 1.03 3.43
C PHE A 43 4.96 2.41 3.80
N ARG A 44 5.80 3.45 3.79
CA ARG A 44 5.34 4.82 4.03
C ARG A 44 4.35 5.27 2.96
N GLU A 45 4.67 5.05 1.68
CA GLU A 45 3.78 5.47 0.58
C GLU A 45 2.50 4.63 0.52
N LEU A 46 2.57 3.31 0.79
CA LEU A 46 1.39 2.45 0.96
C LEU A 46 0.43 3.01 2.01
N LYS A 47 0.98 3.43 3.16
CA LYS A 47 0.19 4.02 4.24
C LYS A 47 -0.37 5.40 3.88
N GLN A 48 0.43 6.28 3.28
CA GLN A 48 0.07 7.70 3.11
C GLN A 48 -0.72 7.98 1.83
N GLN A 49 -0.42 7.30 0.72
CA GLN A 49 -1.04 7.61 -0.58
C GLN A 49 -2.28 6.77 -0.82
N ILE A 50 -2.20 5.46 -0.54
CA ILE A 50 -3.26 4.50 -0.82
C ILE A 50 -4.11 4.22 0.41
N GLY A 51 -3.53 4.30 1.62
CA GLY A 51 -4.23 3.88 2.83
C GLY A 51 -4.35 2.36 2.92
N ALA A 52 -3.32 1.62 2.47
CA ALA A 52 -3.31 0.15 2.41
C ALA A 52 -3.60 -0.54 3.75
N PHE A 53 -3.38 0.18 4.87
CA PHE A 53 -3.60 -0.31 6.24
C PHE A 53 -4.88 0.23 6.88
N CYS A 54 -5.73 0.93 6.14
CA CYS A 54 -6.95 1.57 6.63
C CYS A 54 -8.21 0.70 6.44
N TYR A 55 -8.06 -0.62 6.42
CA TYR A 55 -9.17 -1.56 6.28
C TYR A 55 -9.91 -1.81 7.60
N HIS A 56 -11.21 -2.09 7.50
CA HIS A 56 -12.09 -2.37 8.64
C HIS A 56 -12.89 -3.67 8.45
N PHE A 57 -12.20 -4.75 8.03
CA PHE A 57 -12.82 -6.07 7.82
C PHE A 57 -12.93 -6.82 9.15
N TRP A 58 -13.83 -6.39 10.01
CA TRP A 58 -14.05 -7.03 11.31
C TRP A 58 -15.12 -8.12 11.23
N SER A 59 -14.86 -9.25 11.88
CA SER A 59 -15.85 -10.30 12.08
C SER A 59 -16.30 -10.29 13.53
N LYS A 60 -17.62 -10.28 13.76
CA LYS A 60 -18.19 -10.43 15.12
C LYS A 60 -17.81 -11.75 15.80
N TYR A 61 -17.39 -12.73 15.01
CA TYR A 61 -16.95 -14.05 15.46
C TYR A 61 -15.46 -14.09 15.79
N MET A 62 -14.72 -13.00 15.52
CA MET A 62 -13.32 -12.90 15.91
C MET A 62 -13.24 -12.75 17.44
N PRO A 63 -12.54 -13.66 18.15
CA PRO A 63 -12.39 -13.53 19.58
C PRO A 63 -11.49 -12.34 19.92
N LYS A 64 -11.74 -11.73 21.08
CA LYS A 64 -10.88 -10.65 21.58
C LYS A 64 -9.47 -11.19 21.83
N LEU A 65 -8.49 -10.57 21.17
CA LEU A 65 -7.08 -10.87 21.41
C LEU A 65 -6.68 -10.30 22.77
N SER A 66 -6.14 -11.14 23.65
CA SER A 66 -5.57 -10.71 24.93
C SER A 66 -4.06 -10.57 24.77
N TYR A 67 -3.54 -9.37 25.04
CA TYR A 67 -2.10 -9.09 24.99
C TYR A 67 -1.31 -9.90 26.05
N TYR A 68 -1.95 -10.25 27.16
CA TYR A 68 -1.36 -10.99 28.28
C TYR A 68 -1.79 -12.46 28.31
N GLN A 69 -1.86 -13.12 27.15
CA GLN A 69 -2.17 -14.55 27.10
C GLN A 69 -1.12 -15.35 27.88
N LYS A 70 -1.58 -16.14 28.85
CA LYS A 70 -0.70 -17.05 29.60
C LYS A 70 -0.37 -18.27 28.74
N LYS A 71 0.85 -18.79 28.91
CA LYS A 71 1.30 -20.03 28.26
C LYS A 71 0.37 -21.18 28.69
N GLY A 72 -0.36 -21.77 27.74
CA GLY A 72 -1.33 -22.84 27.98
C GLY A 72 -2.81 -22.43 27.81
N GLU A 73 -3.11 -21.15 27.62
CA GLU A 73 -4.46 -20.73 27.22
C GLU A 73 -4.78 -21.16 25.78
N PRO A 74 -6.04 -21.52 25.48
CA PRO A 74 -6.44 -21.89 24.13
C PRO A 74 -6.23 -20.72 23.18
N THR A 75 -5.70 -21.04 22.00
CA THR A 75 -5.44 -20.04 20.97
C THR A 75 -6.76 -19.32 20.62
N PRO A 76 -6.73 -18.05 20.19
CA PRO A 76 -7.95 -17.33 19.85
C PRO A 76 -8.84 -18.11 18.85
N MET A 77 -8.23 -18.80 17.87
CA MET A 77 -8.98 -19.59 16.89
C MET A 77 -9.65 -20.84 17.47
N GLU A 78 -9.10 -21.45 18.51
CA GLU A 78 -9.74 -22.58 19.21
C GLU A 78 -11.03 -22.16 19.91
N ARG A 79 -11.15 -20.88 20.31
CA ARG A 79 -12.34 -20.32 20.95
C ARG A 79 -13.50 -20.06 19.98
N VAL A 80 -13.26 -20.17 18.66
CA VAL A 80 -14.30 -20.02 17.64
C VAL A 80 -14.96 -21.38 17.41
N GLU A 81 -16.10 -21.60 18.07
CA GLU A 81 -16.87 -22.82 17.97
C GLU A 81 -17.82 -22.80 16.76
N GLY A 82 -17.88 -23.92 16.04
CA GLY A 82 -18.77 -24.11 14.89
C GLY A 82 -18.16 -23.73 13.54
N GLU A 83 -18.67 -24.37 12.48
CA GLU A 83 -18.19 -24.20 11.11
C GLU A 83 -18.50 -22.80 10.56
N LYS A 84 -19.74 -22.31 10.73
CA LYS A 84 -20.16 -21.01 10.22
C LYS A 84 -19.35 -19.83 10.79
N PRO A 85 -19.12 -19.73 12.12
CA PRO A 85 -18.26 -18.69 12.69
C PRO A 85 -16.82 -18.73 12.16
N ARG A 86 -16.23 -19.92 12.04
CA ARG A 86 -14.88 -20.11 11.48
C ARG A 86 -14.80 -19.64 10.03
N GLN A 87 -15.79 -20.00 9.20
CA GLN A 87 -15.87 -19.55 7.82
C GLN A 87 -15.93 -18.02 7.73
N LYS A 88 -16.69 -17.36 8.60
CA LYS A 88 -16.78 -15.89 8.63
C LYS A 88 -15.48 -15.21 9.06
N VAL A 89 -14.73 -15.80 9.98
CA VAL A 89 -13.39 -15.32 10.33
C VAL A 89 -12.43 -15.46 9.14
N LEU A 90 -12.46 -16.59 8.44
CA LEU A 90 -11.65 -16.81 7.23
C LEU A 90 -12.01 -15.84 6.10
N GLU A 91 -13.29 -15.56 5.89
CA GLU A 91 -13.74 -14.54 4.92
C GLU A 91 -13.17 -13.15 5.25
N ALA A 92 -13.14 -12.77 6.54
CA ALA A 92 -12.57 -11.51 6.97
C ALA A 92 -11.04 -11.45 6.74
N VAL A 93 -10.31 -12.53 7.07
CA VAL A 93 -8.87 -12.63 6.78
C VAL A 93 -8.61 -12.54 5.28
N ARG A 94 -9.39 -13.25 4.47
CA ARG A 94 -9.27 -13.21 3.01
C ARG A 94 -9.52 -11.80 2.45
N ALA A 95 -10.48 -11.07 3.01
CA ALA A 95 -10.73 -9.68 2.63
C ALA A 95 -9.53 -8.77 2.96
N ILE A 96 -8.88 -8.97 4.12
CA ILE A 96 -7.65 -8.25 4.50
C ILE A 96 -6.53 -8.56 3.49
N GLU A 97 -6.28 -9.83 3.21
CA GLU A 97 -5.24 -10.27 2.26
C GLU A 97 -5.47 -9.70 0.86
N MET A 98 -6.71 -9.76 0.36
CA MET A 98 -7.07 -9.21 -0.94
C MET A 98 -6.90 -7.69 -0.99
N HIS A 99 -7.32 -6.97 0.05
CA HIS A 99 -7.14 -5.52 0.12
C HIS A 99 -5.65 -5.13 0.12
N MET A 100 -4.82 -5.85 0.87
CA MET A 100 -3.37 -5.66 0.88
C MET A 100 -2.77 -5.93 -0.50
N ALA A 101 -3.14 -7.03 -1.14
CA ALA A 101 -2.65 -7.38 -2.48
C ALA A 101 -3.03 -6.32 -3.53
N LEU A 102 -4.30 -5.88 -3.54
CA LEU A 102 -4.78 -4.82 -4.42
C LEU A 102 -4.06 -3.49 -4.17
N SER A 103 -3.79 -3.17 -2.89
CA SER A 103 -3.03 -1.97 -2.53
C SER A 103 -1.59 -2.02 -3.05
N CYS A 104 -0.92 -3.17 -2.96
CA CYS A 104 0.42 -3.37 -3.52
C CYS A 104 0.42 -3.24 -5.05
N ILE A 105 -0.58 -3.81 -5.74
CA ILE A 105 -0.72 -3.68 -7.20
C ILE A 105 -0.92 -2.21 -7.57
N ALA A 106 -1.81 -1.50 -6.88
CA ALA A 106 -2.06 -0.09 -7.13
C ALA A 106 -0.81 0.77 -6.88
N MET A 107 -0.01 0.48 -5.86
CA MET A 107 1.29 1.14 -5.65
C MET A 107 2.26 0.86 -6.80
N GLY A 108 2.37 -0.40 -7.26
CA GLY A 108 3.24 -0.74 -8.38
C GLY A 108 2.86 -0.02 -9.67
N ILE A 109 1.56 0.14 -9.93
CA ILE A 109 1.05 0.94 -11.05
C ILE A 109 1.42 2.42 -10.86
N LEU A 110 1.21 2.97 -9.66
CA LEU A 110 1.55 4.36 -9.35
C LEU A 110 3.05 4.65 -9.52
N GLN A 111 3.90 3.72 -9.11
CA GLN A 111 5.35 3.76 -9.28
C GLN A 111 5.75 3.68 -10.77
N SER A 112 5.11 2.78 -11.52
CA SER A 112 5.34 2.67 -12.96
C SER A 112 4.98 3.97 -13.69
N LEU A 113 3.85 4.58 -13.33
CA LEU A 113 3.45 5.87 -13.85
C LEU A 113 4.45 6.97 -13.45
N SER A 114 4.91 6.99 -12.20
CA SER A 114 5.92 7.93 -11.72
C SER A 114 7.16 7.92 -12.61
N ILE A 115 7.63 6.72 -12.99
CA ILE A 115 8.75 6.54 -13.92
C ILE A 115 8.40 7.06 -15.32
N CYS A 116 7.22 6.71 -15.87
CA CYS A 116 6.79 7.13 -17.19
C CYS A 116 6.62 8.65 -17.36
N PHE A 117 6.39 9.37 -16.25
CA PHE A 117 6.18 10.82 -16.20
C PHE A 117 7.44 11.61 -15.80
N ILE A 118 8.58 10.96 -15.56
CA ILE A 118 9.86 11.65 -15.32
C ILE A 118 10.15 12.61 -16.48
N GLY A 119 10.47 13.86 -16.16
CA GLY A 119 10.81 14.92 -17.12
C GLY A 119 9.63 15.49 -17.91
N LYS A 120 8.43 14.90 -17.82
CA LYS A 120 7.22 15.36 -18.53
C LYS A 120 6.35 16.29 -17.69
N VAL A 121 6.53 16.29 -16.37
CA VAL A 121 5.77 17.12 -15.43
C VAL A 121 6.66 18.23 -14.90
N SER A 122 6.23 19.48 -15.05
CA SER A 122 6.96 20.63 -14.53
C SER A 122 6.65 20.87 -13.05
N SER A 123 7.66 21.24 -12.27
CA SER A 123 7.52 21.55 -10.84
C SER A 123 6.51 22.67 -10.55
N SER A 124 6.28 23.57 -11.52
CA SER A 124 5.27 24.63 -11.44
C SER A 124 3.83 24.12 -11.28
N GLN A 125 3.56 22.87 -11.66
CA GLN A 125 2.25 22.25 -11.51
C GLN A 125 2.00 21.73 -10.08
N ILE A 126 3.03 21.67 -9.24
CA ILE A 126 2.99 21.06 -7.91
C ILE A 126 3.35 22.12 -6.86
N ARG A 127 2.30 22.69 -6.26
CA ARG A 127 2.47 23.72 -5.23
C ARG A 127 2.94 23.09 -3.91
N TYR A 128 3.73 23.83 -3.12
CA TYR A 128 4.18 23.47 -1.76
C TYR A 128 5.18 22.30 -1.64
N GLN A 129 6.05 22.08 -2.63
CA GLN A 129 7.21 21.20 -2.45
C GLN A 129 8.26 21.86 -1.53
N ARG A 130 8.70 21.17 -0.48
CA ARG A 130 9.81 21.63 0.38
C ARG A 130 11.16 21.64 -0.35
N THR A 131 11.34 20.75 -1.32
CA THR A 131 12.54 20.63 -2.15
C THR A 131 12.14 20.51 -3.61
N PRO A 132 12.72 21.29 -4.54
CA PRO A 132 12.44 21.16 -5.97
C PRO A 132 12.78 19.75 -6.47
N SER A 133 11.82 19.11 -7.12
CA SER A 133 11.92 17.71 -7.55
C SER A 133 12.78 17.48 -8.81
N GLN A 134 13.37 18.52 -9.41
CA GLN A 134 14.19 18.45 -10.63
C GLN A 134 13.56 17.58 -11.75
N GLY A 135 12.24 17.69 -11.95
CA GLY A 135 11.51 16.92 -12.97
C GLY A 135 11.21 15.46 -12.60
N ARG A 136 11.55 15.01 -11.39
CA ARG A 136 11.11 13.72 -10.85
C ARG A 136 9.69 13.83 -10.34
N VAL A 137 8.89 12.81 -10.60
CA VAL A 137 7.50 12.75 -10.16
C VAL A 137 7.40 11.69 -9.07
N SER A 138 7.04 12.07 -7.84
CA SER A 138 6.81 11.10 -6.76
C SER A 138 5.42 10.47 -6.83
N GLU A 139 5.23 9.35 -6.16
CA GLU A 139 3.93 8.70 -5.95
C GLU A 139 2.92 9.69 -5.34
N ALA A 140 3.35 10.46 -4.35
CA ALA A 140 2.55 11.51 -3.72
C ALA A 140 2.11 12.59 -4.71
N THR A 141 2.98 12.96 -5.64
CA THR A 141 2.67 13.96 -6.69
C THR A 141 1.58 13.46 -7.62
N LEU A 142 1.71 12.22 -8.11
CA LEU A 142 0.71 11.61 -8.97
C LEU A 142 -0.61 11.43 -8.23
N MET A 143 -0.57 11.00 -6.98
CA MET A 143 -1.77 10.84 -6.18
C MET A 143 -2.49 12.18 -5.96
N TYR A 144 -1.74 13.26 -5.70
CA TYR A 144 -2.31 14.62 -5.63
C TYR A 144 -2.97 15.02 -6.96
N TYR A 145 -2.29 14.79 -8.09
CA TYR A 145 -2.84 15.06 -9.42
C TYR A 145 -4.13 14.27 -9.68
N PHE A 146 -4.13 12.96 -9.39
CA PHE A 146 -5.32 12.12 -9.55
C PHE A 146 -6.47 12.59 -8.68
N ARG A 147 -6.25 12.89 -7.39
CA ARG A 147 -7.30 13.39 -6.50
C ARG A 147 -7.94 14.68 -7.04
N LYS A 148 -7.16 15.56 -7.65
CA LYS A 148 -7.66 16.82 -8.23
C LYS A 148 -8.38 16.63 -9.56
N HIS A 149 -7.97 15.64 -10.37
CA HIS A 149 -8.43 15.51 -11.75
C HIS A 149 -9.24 14.23 -12.03
N PHE A 150 -9.57 13.43 -11.00
CA PHE A 150 -10.20 12.12 -11.14
C PHE A 150 -11.45 12.15 -12.03
N PHE A 151 -12.45 12.96 -11.68
CA PHE A 151 -13.70 13.05 -12.44
C PHE A 151 -13.49 13.59 -13.85
N ARG A 152 -12.57 14.54 -14.04
CA ARG A 152 -12.22 15.04 -15.37
C ARG A 152 -11.62 13.94 -16.25
N LEU A 153 -10.73 13.12 -15.69
CA LEU A 153 -10.11 12.00 -16.41
C LEU A 153 -11.15 10.92 -16.76
N LEU A 154 -12.09 10.63 -15.86
CA LEU A 154 -13.20 9.71 -16.15
C LEU A 154 -14.10 10.25 -17.27
N ALA A 155 -14.47 11.53 -17.23
CA ALA A 155 -15.33 12.16 -18.22
C ALA A 155 -14.70 12.21 -19.63
N GLN A 156 -13.37 12.27 -19.73
CA GLN A 156 -12.66 12.19 -21.01
C GLN A 156 -12.73 10.81 -21.67
N LYS A 157 -13.12 9.78 -20.92
CA LYS A 157 -13.13 8.38 -21.34
C LYS A 157 -14.46 7.69 -20.97
N PRO A 158 -15.61 8.13 -21.52
CA PRO A 158 -16.92 7.56 -21.24
C PRO A 158 -17.09 6.13 -21.76
N GLU A 159 -16.23 5.68 -22.67
CA GLU A 159 -16.21 4.32 -23.20
C GLU A 159 -15.77 3.28 -22.15
N LEU A 160 -15.06 3.70 -21.10
CA LEU A 160 -14.58 2.79 -20.07
C LEU A 160 -15.76 2.21 -19.27
N TYR A 161 -15.73 0.89 -19.09
CA TYR A 161 -16.78 0.16 -18.39
C TYR A 161 -17.02 0.69 -16.96
N ILE A 162 -15.95 1.04 -16.24
CA ILE A 162 -16.03 1.62 -14.90
C ILE A 162 -16.74 2.97 -14.93
N THR A 163 -16.42 3.85 -15.89
CA THR A 163 -17.08 5.16 -16.04
C THR A 163 -18.59 4.98 -16.25
N ARG A 164 -18.99 4.03 -17.11
CA ARG A 164 -20.40 3.72 -17.36
C ARG A 164 -21.12 3.18 -16.13
N ILE A 165 -20.46 2.33 -15.33
CA ILE A 165 -21.02 1.84 -14.07
C ILE A 165 -21.26 3.01 -13.11
N ILE A 166 -20.25 3.88 -12.93
CA ILE A 166 -20.35 5.03 -12.02
C ILE A 166 -21.52 5.94 -12.43
N GLN A 167 -21.62 6.26 -13.74
CA GLN A 167 -22.71 7.09 -14.27
C GLN A 167 -24.09 6.46 -14.02
N ARG A 168 -24.27 5.17 -14.32
CA ARG A 168 -25.54 4.47 -14.07
C ARG A 168 -25.94 4.47 -12.61
N LEU A 169 -24.97 4.38 -11.69
CA LEU A 169 -25.24 4.40 -10.25
C LEU A 169 -25.65 5.80 -9.77
N GLN A 170 -25.16 6.86 -10.41
CA GLN A 170 -25.55 8.25 -10.12
C GLN A 170 -26.96 8.54 -10.60
N GLU A 171 -27.30 8.18 -11.84
CA GLU A 171 -28.64 8.35 -12.43
C GLU A 171 -29.72 7.68 -11.58
N LYS A 172 -29.48 6.44 -11.12
CA LYS A 172 -30.39 5.71 -10.23
C LYS A 172 -30.62 6.40 -8.88
N SER A 173 -29.62 7.12 -8.38
CA SER A 173 -29.74 7.82 -7.11
C SER A 173 -30.59 9.08 -7.24
N GLU A 174 -30.46 9.82 -8.34
CA GLU A 174 -31.26 11.02 -8.61
C GLU A 174 -32.75 10.67 -8.73
N GLU A 175 -33.08 9.61 -9.48
CA GLU A 175 -34.46 9.11 -9.57
C GLU A 175 -35.04 8.76 -8.18
N GLN A 176 -34.26 8.08 -7.33
CA GLN A 176 -34.70 7.72 -5.97
C GLN A 176 -34.95 8.92 -5.05
N TRP A 177 -34.18 10.00 -5.19
CA TRP A 177 -34.39 11.22 -4.40
C TRP A 177 -35.62 12.01 -4.88
N ASP A 178 -35.88 12.04 -6.19
CA ASP A 178 -37.07 12.72 -6.75
C ASP A 178 -38.38 12.02 -6.34
N PHE A 179 -38.37 10.69 -6.19
CA PHE A 179 -39.52 9.94 -5.64
C PHE A 179 -39.77 10.17 -4.14
N LEU A 180 -38.75 10.58 -3.38
CA LEU A 180 -38.88 10.89 -1.95
C LEU A 180 -39.21 12.37 -1.67
N ALA A 181 -39.03 13.23 -2.67
CA ALA A 181 -39.28 14.67 -2.61
C ALA A 181 -40.66 15.08 -3.19
N SER A 182 -41.42 14.13 -3.74
CA SER A 182 -42.81 14.30 -4.23
C SER A 182 -43.83 13.76 -3.24
#